data_AF-A0A955E5V4-F1
#
_entry.id   AF-A0A955E5V4-F1
#
_cell.length_a   1.000
_cell.length_b   1.000
_cell.length_c   1.000
_cell.angle_alpha   90.00
_cell.angle_beta   90.00
_cell.angle_gamma   90.00
#
_symmetry.space_group_name_H-M   'P 1'
#
loop_
_entity.id
_entity.type
_entity.pdbx_description
1 polymer ?
#
loop_
_entity_poly.entity_id
_entity_poly.type
_entity_poly.pdbx_seq_one_letter_code
_entity_poly.pdbx_strand_id
1 'polypeptide(L)'
;MNDEGEPIIITTASEPRDIDQIIYGLYLRGVRAEKIPSKVKGSDRFDIVIDPRFAFIAHEAIDPIWDAILEDIPRAVTLDGMCAFCGYDVRSLPRPTVCPECGVNLDSHEARRALRDGKPVKKKAPPK
;
A
#
# COMPACT_ATOMS: atom_id res chain seq x y z
N MET A 1 -3.68 23.02 -28.50
CA MET A 1 -2.38 22.39 -28.30
C MET A 1 -2.55 21.42 -27.15
N ASN A 2 -2.71 20.14 -27.45
CA ASN A 2 -2.86 19.12 -26.43
C ASN A 2 -1.45 18.78 -25.95
N ASP A 3 -1.10 19.29 -24.78
CA ASP A 3 0.09 18.88 -24.05
C ASP A 3 -0.24 17.53 -23.39
N GLU A 4 -0.29 16.47 -24.21
CA GLU A 4 -0.45 15.09 -23.74
C GLU A 4 0.90 14.61 -23.21
N GLY A 5 1.28 15.13 -22.04
CA GLY A 5 2.40 14.59 -21.29
C GLY A 5 2.16 13.11 -20.96
N GLU A 6 3.22 12.31 -20.99
CA GLU A 6 3.12 10.87 -20.68
C GLU A 6 2.46 10.68 -19.30
N PRO A 7 1.45 9.80 -19.19
CA PRO A 7 0.78 9.55 -17.91
C PRO A 7 1.80 9.15 -16.84
N ILE A 8 1.69 9.75 -15.65
CA ILE A 8 2.58 9.44 -14.54
C ILE A 8 1.92 8.44 -13.60
N ILE A 9 2.72 7.52 -13.06
CA ILE A 9 2.27 6.56 -12.05
C ILE A 9 2.27 7.26 -10.70
N ILE A 10 1.11 7.29 -10.02
CA ILE A 10 0.99 7.89 -8.68
C ILE A 10 1.13 6.85 -7.57
N THR A 11 0.64 5.63 -7.80
CA THR A 11 0.73 4.52 -6.85
C THR A 11 0.49 3.18 -7.55
N THR A 12 0.58 2.08 -6.79
CA THR A 12 0.25 0.74 -7.27
C THR A 12 -0.57 -0.03 -6.25
N ALA A 13 -1.48 -0.88 -6.71
CA ALA A 13 -2.32 -1.74 -5.86
C ALA A 13 -2.62 -3.07 -6.56
N SER A 14 -2.81 -4.15 -5.80
CA SER A 14 -3.18 -5.48 -6.33
C SER A 14 -4.65 -5.81 -6.10
N GLU A 15 -5.23 -5.36 -4.98
CA GLU A 15 -6.62 -5.71 -4.63
C GLU A 15 -7.62 -4.82 -5.41
N PRO A 16 -8.63 -5.40 -6.08
CA PRO A 16 -9.62 -4.63 -6.84
C PRO A 16 -10.33 -3.55 -6.02
N ARG A 17 -10.66 -3.87 -4.76
CA ARG A 17 -11.32 -2.93 -3.83
C ARG A 17 -10.44 -1.70 -3.55
N ASP A 18 -9.15 -1.91 -3.30
CA ASP A 18 -8.21 -0.83 -3.03
C ASP A 18 -8.06 0.07 -4.26
N ILE A 19 -7.95 -0.53 -5.45
CA ILE A 19 -7.86 0.21 -6.71
C ILE A 19 -9.07 1.12 -6.90
N ASP A 20 -10.28 0.60 -6.72
CA ASP A 20 -11.52 1.35 -6.88
C ASP A 20 -11.63 2.48 -5.85
N GLN A 21 -11.22 2.24 -4.60
CA GLN A 21 -11.18 3.26 -3.55
C GLN A 21 -10.16 4.37 -3.84
N ILE A 22 -8.98 4.02 -4.38
CA ILE A 22 -7.96 5.02 -4.76
C ILE A 22 -8.46 5.90 -5.89
N ILE A 23 -8.97 5.29 -6.97
CA ILE A 23 -9.52 6.03 -8.12
C ILE A 23 -10.65 6.93 -7.68
N TYR A 24 -11.56 6.44 -6.83
CA TYR A 24 -12.65 7.24 -6.29
C TYR A 24 -12.15 8.40 -5.40
N GLY A 25 -11.18 8.15 -4.53
CA GLY A 25 -10.58 9.17 -3.66
C GLY A 25 -9.87 10.29 -4.44
N LEU A 26 -9.22 9.95 -5.56
CA LEU A 26 -8.62 10.90 -6.50
C LEU A 26 -9.70 11.68 -7.26
N TYR A 27 -10.74 10.99 -7.73
CA TYR A 27 -11.87 11.62 -8.42
C TYR A 27 -12.56 12.70 -7.57
N LEU A 28 -12.79 12.42 -6.28
CA LEU A 28 -13.36 13.40 -5.34
C LEU A 28 -12.51 14.66 -5.18
N ARG A 29 -11.23 14.61 -5.55
CA ARG A 29 -10.29 15.74 -5.52
C ARG A 29 -10.07 16.37 -6.90
N GLY A 30 -10.90 16.00 -7.89
CA GLY A 30 -10.81 16.50 -9.26
C GLY A 30 -9.71 15.86 -10.10
N VAL A 31 -9.09 14.77 -9.63
CA VAL A 31 -8.04 14.05 -10.35
C VAL A 31 -8.64 12.83 -11.03
N ARG A 32 -8.58 12.77 -12.36
CA ARG A 32 -8.93 11.56 -13.10
C ARG A 32 -7.74 10.62 -13.12
N ALA A 33 -7.98 9.39 -12.70
CA ALA A 33 -6.99 8.33 -12.65
C ALA A 33 -7.50 7.09 -13.38
N GLU A 34 -6.57 6.33 -13.95
CA GLU A 34 -6.83 5.07 -14.64
C GLU A 34 -5.94 3.98 -14.05
N LYS A 35 -6.39 2.73 -14.10
CA LYS A 35 -5.57 1.57 -13.77
C LYS A 35 -5.03 0.95 -15.05
N ILE A 36 -3.74 0.64 -15.06
CA ILE A 36 -3.11 -0.14 -16.13
C ILE A 36 -2.38 -1.33 -15.50
N PRO A 37 -2.28 -2.48 -16.19
CA PRO A 37 -1.46 -3.59 -15.70
C PRO A 37 -0.01 -3.14 -15.47
N SER A 38 0.56 -3.49 -14.31
CA SER A 38 1.92 -3.06 -14.00
C SER A 38 2.94 -3.71 -14.95
N LYS A 39 3.98 -2.95 -15.32
CA LYS A 39 5.06 -3.43 -16.19
C LYS A 39 6.00 -4.42 -15.48
N VAL A 40 5.89 -4.55 -14.15
CA VAL A 40 6.71 -5.49 -13.38
C VAL A 40 6.31 -6.92 -13.73
N LYS A 41 7.24 -7.65 -14.37
CA LYS A 41 7.01 -9.03 -14.83
C LYS A 41 6.64 -9.94 -13.65
N GLY A 42 5.48 -10.60 -13.74
CA GLY A 42 4.98 -11.52 -12.71
C GLY A 42 4.27 -10.84 -11.54
N SER A 43 4.08 -9.51 -11.59
CA SER A 43 3.26 -8.77 -10.64
C SER A 43 1.78 -8.92 -10.98
N ASP A 44 0.96 -9.13 -9.96
CA ASP A 44 -0.51 -9.03 -9.99
C ASP A 44 -1.00 -7.58 -9.74
N ARG A 45 -0.08 -6.64 -9.58
CA ARG A 45 -0.38 -5.23 -9.30
C ARG A 45 -0.78 -4.46 -10.55
N PHE A 46 -1.60 -3.44 -10.35
CA PHE A 46 -1.93 -2.41 -11.31
C PHE A 46 -1.23 -1.10 -10.93
N ASP A 47 -0.71 -0.41 -11.95
CA ASP A 47 -0.24 0.96 -11.81
C ASP A 47 -1.44 1.90 -11.94
N ILE A 48 -1.58 2.85 -11.01
CA ILE A 48 -2.59 3.89 -11.08
C ILE A 48 -1.93 5.13 -11.68
N VAL A 49 -2.41 5.52 -12.86
CA VAL A 49 -1.83 6.60 -13.67
C VAL A 49 -2.76 7.80 -13.76
N ILE A 50 -2.17 8.98 -13.89
CA ILE A 50 -2.86 10.25 -14.02
C ILE A 50 -2.23 11.12 -15.10
N ASP A 51 -2.98 12.11 -15.57
CA ASP A 51 -2.42 13.20 -16.36
C ASP A 51 -1.43 14.04 -15.51
N PRO A 52 -0.23 14.35 -16.00
CA PRO A 52 0.80 15.09 -15.25
C PRO A 52 0.33 16.44 -14.69
N ARG A 53 -0.67 17.08 -15.30
CA ARG A 53 -1.21 18.37 -14.84
C ARG A 53 -1.84 18.28 -13.44
N PHE A 54 -2.21 17.07 -13.01
CA PHE A 54 -2.77 16.83 -11.68
C PHE A 54 -1.75 16.29 -10.66
N ALA A 55 -0.47 16.17 -11.03
CA ALA A 55 0.57 15.55 -10.21
C ALA A 55 0.60 16.08 -8.77
N PHE A 56 0.58 17.41 -8.61
CA PHE A 56 0.63 18.05 -7.29
C PHE A 56 -0.54 17.63 -6.40
N ILE A 57 -1.78 17.73 -6.91
CA ILE A 57 -2.99 17.37 -6.15
C ILE A 57 -2.97 15.88 -5.81
N ALA A 58 -2.55 15.05 -6.75
CA ALA A 58 -2.52 13.60 -6.57
C ALA A 58 -1.47 13.18 -5.52
N HIS A 59 -0.28 13.78 -5.53
CA HIS A 59 0.76 13.49 -4.54
C HIS A 59 0.34 13.89 -3.12
N GLU A 60 -0.31 15.04 -2.95
CA GLU A 60 -0.86 15.46 -1.65
C GLU A 60 -2.01 14.55 -1.18
N ALA A 61 -2.77 13.98 -2.11
CA ALA A 61 -3.94 13.17 -1.81
C ALA A 61 -3.64 11.70 -1.50
N ILE A 62 -2.57 11.14 -2.08
CA ILE A 62 -2.44 9.69 -2.18
C ILE A 62 -2.18 9.01 -0.83
N ASP A 63 -1.39 9.63 0.04
CA ASP A 63 -1.09 9.08 1.36
C ASP A 63 -2.33 9.06 2.27
N PRO A 64 -3.10 10.15 2.42
CA PRO A 64 -4.36 10.13 3.18
C PRO A 64 -5.41 9.13 2.65
N ILE A 65 -5.49 8.96 1.32
CA ILE A 65 -6.38 7.96 0.72
C ILE A 65 -5.95 6.57 1.17
N TRP A 66 -4.66 6.25 1.09
CA TRP A 66 -4.16 4.98 1.55
C TRP A 66 -4.36 4.76 3.05
N ASP A 67 -4.17 5.78 3.87
CA ASP A 67 -4.39 5.65 5.32
C ASP A 67 -5.83 5.23 5.62
N ALA A 68 -6.80 5.86 4.96
CA ALA A 68 -8.20 5.47 5.09
C ALA A 68 -8.49 4.04 4.61
N ILE A 69 -7.83 3.58 3.54
CA ILE A 69 -7.96 2.18 3.06
C ILE A 69 -7.34 1.21 4.08
N LEU A 70 -6.18 1.56 4.62
CA LEU A 70 -5.43 0.70 5.54
C LEU A 70 -6.05 0.63 6.94
N GLU A 71 -6.92 1.58 7.32
CA GLU A 71 -7.70 1.51 8.57
C GLU A 71 -8.52 0.21 8.67
N ASP A 72 -9.05 -0.28 7.55
CA ASP A 72 -9.79 -1.54 7.47
C ASP A 72 -8.89 -2.78 7.57
N ILE A 73 -7.56 -2.63 7.39
CA ILE A 73 -6.60 -3.73 7.52
C ILE A 73 -6.18 -3.83 8.98
N PRO A 74 -6.56 -4.89 9.71
CA PRO A 74 -6.30 -4.96 11.14
C PRO A 74 -4.83 -5.24 11.45
N ARG A 75 -4.12 -5.97 10.58
CA ARG A 75 -2.73 -6.45 10.80
C ARG A 75 -1.97 -6.66 9.50
N ALA A 76 -0.67 -6.40 9.52
CA ALA A 76 0.26 -6.69 8.42
C ALA A 76 0.65 -8.19 8.37
N VAL A 77 -0.32 -9.06 8.08
CA VAL A 77 -0.17 -10.53 7.99
C VAL A 77 -0.63 -11.04 6.63
N THR A 78 -0.13 -12.20 6.22
CA THR A 78 -0.66 -12.94 5.07
C THR A 78 -2.05 -13.50 5.39
N LEU A 79 -2.78 -13.96 4.35
CA LEU A 79 -4.08 -14.62 4.52
C LEU A 79 -4.00 -15.85 5.43
N ASP A 80 -2.87 -16.56 5.41
CA ASP A 80 -2.62 -17.74 6.27
C ASP A 80 -2.26 -17.37 7.72
N GLY A 81 -2.21 -16.08 8.07
CA GLY A 81 -1.86 -15.60 9.39
C GLY A 81 -0.35 -15.59 9.69
N MET A 82 0.49 -15.56 8.64
CA MET A 82 1.93 -15.41 8.79
C MET A 82 2.33 -13.93 8.82
N CYS A 83 3.40 -13.59 9.53
CA CYS A 83 4.04 -12.28 9.43
C CYS A 83 4.45 -12.02 7.97
N ALA A 84 3.92 -10.95 7.38
CA ALA A 84 4.16 -10.66 5.96
C ALA A 84 5.61 -10.26 5.64
N PHE A 85 6.47 -10.04 6.65
CA PHE A 85 7.86 -9.62 6.48
C PHE A 85 8.89 -10.74 6.67
N CYS A 86 8.59 -11.74 7.50
CA CYS A 86 9.54 -12.82 7.82
C CYS A 86 8.95 -14.23 7.77
N GLY A 87 7.64 -14.37 7.57
CA GLY A 87 6.98 -15.68 7.44
C GLY A 87 6.69 -16.41 8.75
N TYR A 88 6.96 -15.81 9.91
CA TYR A 88 6.66 -16.43 11.22
C TYR A 88 5.15 -16.53 11.44
N ASP A 89 4.67 -17.65 12.00
CA ASP A 89 3.26 -17.84 12.34
C ASP A 89 2.86 -17.00 13.56
N VAL A 90 1.99 -16.02 13.36
CA VAL A 90 1.57 -15.09 14.42
C VAL A 90 0.13 -15.32 14.88
N ARG A 91 -0.53 -16.41 14.44
CA ARG A 91 -1.95 -16.66 14.73
C ARG A 91 -2.26 -16.78 16.22
N SER A 92 -1.31 -17.29 17.01
CA SER A 92 -1.45 -17.50 18.45
C SER A 92 -0.89 -16.36 19.30
N LEU A 93 -0.38 -15.28 18.69
CA LEU A 93 0.21 -14.18 19.45
C LEU A 93 -0.86 -13.22 19.97
N PRO A 94 -0.67 -12.67 21.20
CA PRO A 94 -1.57 -11.66 21.75
C PRO A 94 -1.51 -10.35 20.96
N ARG A 95 -2.50 -9.47 21.20
CA ARG A 95 -2.46 -8.08 20.72
C ARG A 95 -1.83 -7.16 21.79
N PRO A 96 -1.00 -6.17 21.42
CA PRO A 96 -0.48 -5.95 20.07
C PRO A 96 0.49 -7.07 19.63
N THR A 97 0.32 -7.53 18.40
CA THR A 97 1.05 -8.63 17.76
C THR A 97 2.41 -8.13 17.30
N VAL A 98 3.38 -8.19 18.19
CA VAL A 98 4.80 -8.02 17.86
C VAL A 98 5.37 -9.36 17.40
N CYS A 99 5.89 -9.41 16.17
CA CYS A 99 6.52 -10.62 15.65
C CYS A 99 7.81 -10.92 16.43
N PRO A 100 7.98 -12.11 17.04
CA PRO A 100 9.16 -12.44 17.84
C PRO A 100 10.44 -12.57 16.99
N GLU A 101 10.32 -12.92 15.71
CA GLU A 101 11.48 -13.14 14.83
C GLU A 101 12.06 -11.84 14.25
N CYS A 102 11.20 -10.87 13.92
CA CYS A 102 11.62 -9.64 13.26
C CYS A 102 11.39 -8.35 14.08
N GLY A 103 10.72 -8.46 15.22
CA GLY A 103 10.43 -7.35 16.13
C GLY A 103 9.41 -6.33 15.61
N VAL A 104 8.78 -6.59 14.46
CA VAL A 104 7.80 -5.68 13.86
C VAL A 104 6.47 -5.78 14.61
N ASN A 105 5.92 -4.64 15.03
CA ASN A 105 4.55 -4.54 15.50
C ASN A 105 3.58 -4.60 14.31
N LEU A 106 2.91 -5.73 14.11
CA LEU A 106 2.06 -5.98 12.95
C LEU A 106 0.73 -5.23 12.98
N ASP A 107 0.31 -4.71 14.14
CA ASP A 107 -0.85 -3.81 14.25
C ASP A 107 -0.49 -2.34 13.94
N SER A 108 0.81 -2.03 13.81
CA SER A 108 1.23 -0.65 13.58
C SER A 108 0.84 -0.15 12.19
N HIS A 109 0.55 1.15 12.09
CA HIS A 109 0.29 1.82 10.82
C HIS A 109 1.50 1.72 9.87
N GLU A 110 2.72 1.82 10.41
CA GLU A 110 3.97 1.66 9.66
C GLU A 110 4.09 0.27 9.01
N ALA A 111 3.73 -0.80 9.74
CA ALA A 111 3.75 -2.15 9.19
C ALA A 111 2.71 -2.31 8.07
N ARG A 112 1.50 -1.79 8.24
CA ARG A 112 0.45 -1.86 7.19
C ARG A 112 0.86 -1.12 5.92
N ARG A 113 1.46 0.07 6.05
CA ARG A 113 2.02 0.81 4.90
C ARG A 113 3.17 0.07 4.22
N ALA A 114 4.06 -0.58 4.99
CA ALA A 114 5.15 -1.36 4.42
C ALA A 114 4.66 -2.60 3.66
N LEU A 115 3.62 -3.28 4.18
CA LEU A 115 2.96 -4.38 3.49
C LEU A 115 2.37 -3.92 2.14
N ARG A 116 1.61 -2.81 2.14
CA ARG A 116 1.08 -2.17 0.93
C ARG A 116 2.19 -1.91 -0.10
N ASP A 117 3.28 -1.29 0.33
CA ASP A 117 4.40 -0.91 -0.54
C ASP A 117 5.19 -2.11 -1.07
N GLY A 118 4.94 -3.33 -0.56
CA GLY A 118 5.78 -4.49 -0.84
C GLY A 118 7.22 -4.30 -0.33
N LYS A 119 7.42 -3.42 0.66
CA LYS A 119 8.74 -3.12 1.21
C LYS A 119 8.99 -3.93 2.47
N PRO A 120 10.19 -4.51 2.64
CA PRO A 120 10.57 -5.10 3.90
C PRO A 120 10.65 -4.02 4.99
N VAL A 121 9.99 -4.23 6.13
CA VAL A 121 10.22 -3.40 7.32
C VAL A 121 11.62 -3.70 7.85
N LYS A 122 12.41 -2.67 8.14
CA LYS A 122 13.74 -2.84 8.74
C LYS A 122 13.59 -3.59 10.07
N LYS A 123 14.25 -4.75 10.19
CA LYS A 123 14.34 -5.50 11.46
C LYS A 123 14.90 -4.56 12.53
N LYS A 124 14.16 -4.33 13.60
CA LYS A 124 14.79 -3.79 14.82
C LYS A 124 15.56 -4.94 15.45
N ALA A 125 16.86 -4.78 15.62
CA ALA A 125 17.66 -5.75 16.36
C ALA A 125 17.05 -5.93 17.76
N PRO A 126 17.03 -7.16 18.30
CA PRO A 126 16.54 -7.37 19.66
C PRO A 126 17.35 -6.49 20.64
N PRO A 127 16.71 -5.92 21.68
CA PRO A 127 17.46 -5.24 22.74
C PRO A 127 18.45 -6.25 23.35
N LYS A 128 19.72 -5.83 23.47
CA LYS A 128 20.77 -6.59 24.17
C LYS A 128 20.55 -6.59 25.67
#